data_AF-A0A518ILR1-F1
#
_entry.id   AF-A0A518ILR1-F1
#
_cell.length_a   1.000
_cell.length_b   1.000
_cell.length_c   1.000
_cell.angle_alpha   90.00
_cell.angle_beta   90.00
_cell.angle_gamma   90.00
#
_symmetry.space_group_name_H-M   'P 1'
#
loop_
_entity.id
_entity.type
_entity.pdbx_description
1 polymer ?
#
loop_
_entity_poly.entity_id
_entity_poly.type
_entity_poly.pdbx_seq_one_letter_code
_entity_poly.pdbx_strand_id
1 'polypeptide(L)'
;MEKLDLYPTLINWPFLIGSCLIGFAIEYEIGAVPFWLLFALMAVSYEMIRVYRILDQLEDEVTLGQIQSYYSKDMARKWIPWRDQARGINSERHTKSSSERV
;
A
#
# COMPACT_ATOMS: atom_id res chain seq x y z
N MET A 1 -14.25 0.66 12.90
CA MET A 1 -13.91 0.50 11.48
C MET A 1 -13.48 -0.92 11.29
N GLU A 2 -13.95 -1.57 10.23
CA GLU A 2 -13.42 -2.88 9.89
C GLU A 2 -12.02 -2.69 9.28
N LYS A 3 -11.11 -3.65 9.49
CA LYS A 3 -9.76 -3.57 8.88
C LYS A 3 -9.83 -3.44 7.35
N LEU A 4 -10.91 -3.92 6.73
CA LEU A 4 -11.20 -3.76 5.30
C LEU A 4 -11.37 -2.29 4.88
N ASP A 5 -11.84 -1.41 5.75
CA ASP A 5 -12.01 0.01 5.43
C ASP A 5 -10.66 0.74 5.27
N LEU A 6 -9.58 0.17 5.80
CA LEU A 6 -8.21 0.71 5.69
C LEU A 6 -7.56 0.35 4.34
N TYR A 7 -8.15 -0.58 3.60
CA TYR A 7 -7.62 -1.13 2.35
C TYR A 7 -7.27 -0.06 1.31
N PRO A 8 -8.14 0.93 0.98
CA PRO A 8 -7.84 1.89 -0.09
C PRO A 8 -6.65 2.81 0.24
N THR A 9 -6.34 2.99 1.53
CA THR A 9 -5.30 3.90 2.02
C THR A 9 -3.92 3.25 2.05
N LEU A 10 -3.86 1.92 2.07
CA LEU A 10 -2.63 1.13 2.04
C LEU A 10 -2.15 0.81 0.61
N ILE A 11 -3.01 1.02 -0.39
CA ILE A 11 -2.67 0.84 -1.80
C ILE A 11 -1.65 1.90 -2.23
N ASN A 12 -0.58 1.42 -2.86
CA ASN A 12 0.39 2.23 -3.57
C ASN A 12 -0.14 2.56 -4.96
N TRP A 13 -1.00 3.57 -5.01
CA TRP A 13 -1.58 4.07 -6.26
C TRP A 13 -0.53 4.44 -7.32
N PRO A 14 0.59 5.11 -6.99
CA PRO A 14 1.67 5.35 -7.97
C PRO A 14 2.24 4.07 -8.59
N PHE A 15 2.40 3.00 -7.81
CA PHE A 15 2.86 1.71 -8.33
C PHE A 15 1.85 1.13 -9.31
N LEU A 16 0.56 1.07 -8.95
CA LEU A 16 -0.48 0.55 -9.86
C LEU A 16 -0.60 1.37 -11.14
N ILE A 17 -0.60 2.71 -11.03
CA ILE A 17 -0.65 3.61 -12.20
C ILE A 17 0.59 3.41 -13.07
N GLY A 18 1.78 3.36 -12.47
CA GLY A 18 3.04 3.13 -13.19
C GLY A 18 3.07 1.78 -13.90
N SER A 19 2.61 0.72 -13.23
CA SER A 19 2.49 -0.61 -13.81
C SER A 19 1.50 -0.62 -14.98
N CYS A 20 0.33 0.00 -14.87
CA CYS A 20 -0.60 0.10 -15.99
C CYS A 20 0.01 0.82 -17.19
N LEU A 21 0.72 1.94 -16.97
CA LEU A 21 1.37 2.70 -18.04
C LEU A 21 2.46 1.87 -18.76
N ILE A 22 3.26 1.10 -18.02
CA ILE A 22 4.25 0.18 -18.60
C ILE A 22 3.57 -0.91 -19.43
N GLY A 23 2.48 -1.49 -18.91
CA GLY A 23 1.70 -2.50 -19.64
C GLY A 23 1.18 -2.00 -20.99
N PHE A 24 0.64 -0.76 -21.03
CA PHE A 24 0.19 -0.13 -22.27
C PHE A 24 1.34 0.20 -23.23
N ALA A 25 2.51 0.59 -22.73
CA ALA A 25 3.67 0.88 -23.56
C ALA A 25 4.21 -0.39 -24.26
N ILE A 26 4.20 -1.55 -23.57
CA ILE A 26 4.65 -2.84 -24.12
C ILE A 26 3.71 -3.32 -25.24
N GLU A 27 2.40 -3.13 -25.08
CA GLU A 27 1.41 -3.51 -26.10
C GLU A 27 1.60 -2.75 -27.42
N TYR A 28 2.08 -1.50 -27.36
CA TYR A 28 2.29 -0.67 -28.55
C TYR A 28 3.42 -1.18 -29.46
N GLU A 29 4.42 -1.89 -28.92
CA GLU A 29 5.56 -2.40 -29.70
C GLU A 29 5.35 -3.81 -30.25
N ILE A 30 4.53 -4.63 -29.58
CA ILE A 30 4.42 -6.06 -29.86
C ILE A 30 2.93 -6.35 -30.01
N GLY A 31 2.43 -6.43 -31.24
CA GLY A 31 1.01 -6.65 -31.58
C GLY A 31 0.44 -8.02 -31.19
N ALA A 32 0.69 -8.48 -29.96
CA ALA A 32 0.33 -9.78 -29.43
C ALA A 32 -0.57 -9.61 -28.19
N VAL A 33 -1.77 -10.20 -28.26
CA VAL A 33 -2.61 -10.88 -27.22
C VAL A 33 -2.18 -10.65 -25.75
N PRO A 34 -3.12 -10.42 -24.81
CA PRO A 34 -3.10 -9.34 -23.83
C PRO A 34 -2.05 -9.52 -22.73
N PHE A 35 -0.76 -9.48 -23.09
CA PHE A 35 0.34 -9.47 -22.13
C PHE A 35 0.23 -8.31 -21.14
N TRP A 36 -0.33 -7.19 -21.58
CA TRP A 36 -0.68 -6.07 -20.71
C TRP A 36 -1.70 -6.48 -19.64
N LEU A 37 -2.69 -7.32 -19.98
CA LEU A 37 -3.70 -7.80 -19.02
C LEU A 37 -3.06 -8.77 -18.03
N LEU A 38 -2.19 -9.67 -18.49
CA LEU A 38 -1.41 -10.54 -17.61
C LEU A 38 -0.50 -9.73 -16.67
N PHE A 39 0.15 -8.69 -17.20
CA PHE A 39 0.98 -7.78 -16.41
C PHE A 39 0.17 -6.97 -15.41
N ALA A 40 -0.98 -6.42 -15.81
CA ALA A 40 -1.90 -5.70 -14.94
C ALA A 40 -2.42 -6.62 -13.83
N LEU A 41 -2.82 -7.85 -14.17
CA LEU A 41 -3.23 -8.86 -13.19
C LEU A 41 -2.10 -9.19 -12.21
N MET A 42 -0.86 -9.32 -12.68
CA MET A 42 0.31 -9.55 -11.83
C MET A 42 0.55 -8.37 -10.89
N ALA A 43 0.50 -7.13 -11.38
CA ALA A 43 0.69 -5.92 -10.58
C ALA A 43 -0.39 -5.75 -9.51
N VAL A 44 -1.66 -5.95 -9.88
CA VAL A 44 -2.80 -5.93 -8.96
C VAL A 44 -2.66 -7.04 -7.92
N SER A 45 -2.34 -8.26 -8.33
CA SER A 45 -2.19 -9.40 -7.42
C SER A 45 -1.06 -9.17 -6.41
N TYR A 46 0.09 -8.68 -6.86
CA TYR A 46 1.21 -8.31 -5.99
C TYR A 46 0.79 -7.28 -4.94
N GLU A 47 0.09 -6.23 -5.37
CA GLU A 47 -0.37 -5.16 -4.51
C GLU A 47 -1.40 -5.65 -3.49
N MET A 48 -2.37 -6.47 -3.92
CA MET A 48 -3.35 -7.10 -3.04
C MET A 48 -2.69 -7.95 -1.95
N ILE A 49 -1.72 -8.79 -2.33
CA ILE A 49 -0.98 -9.62 -1.37
C ILE A 49 -0.21 -8.75 -0.38
N ARG A 50 0.41 -7.65 -0.85
CA ARG A 50 1.13 -6.72 0.01
C ARG A 50 0.20 -6.08 1.04
N VAL A 51 -0.92 -5.55 0.59
CA VAL A 51 -1.91 -4.88 1.46
C VAL A 51 -2.50 -5.86 2.46
N TYR A 52 -2.86 -7.07 2.02
CA TYR A 52 -3.39 -8.11 2.91
C TYR A 52 -2.42 -8.43 4.05
N ARG A 53 -1.12 -8.59 3.74
CA ARG A 53 -0.08 -8.84 4.75
C ARG A 53 0.11 -7.67 5.72
N ILE A 54 -0.06 -6.43 5.25
CA ILE A 54 -0.03 -5.26 6.14
C ILE A 54 -1.22 -5.32 7.08
N LEU A 55 -2.45 -5.47 6.55
CA LEU A 55 -3.68 -5.54 7.33
C LEU A 55 -3.65 -6.64 8.41
N ASP A 56 -3.10 -7.81 8.08
CA ASP A 56 -2.93 -8.93 9.01
C ASP A 56 -1.98 -8.59 10.17
N GLN A 57 -0.97 -7.74 9.94
CA GLN A 57 -0.02 -7.30 10.96
C GLN A 57 -0.42 -6.00 11.68
N LEU A 58 -1.48 -5.31 11.24
CA LEU A 58 -2.00 -4.13 11.94
C LEU A 58 -2.72 -4.54 13.21
N GLU A 59 -2.49 -3.79 14.28
CA GLU A 59 -3.26 -3.91 15.52
C GLU A 59 -4.75 -3.59 15.29
N ASP A 60 -5.63 -4.16 16.11
CA ASP A 60 -7.09 -4.10 15.90
C ASP A 60 -7.68 -2.67 15.98
N GLU A 61 -6.97 -1.73 16.60
CA GLU A 61 -7.41 -0.35 16.81
C GLU A 61 -6.74 0.67 15.87
N VAL A 62 -6.05 0.22 14.82
CA VAL A 62 -5.44 1.14 13.85
C VAL A 62 -6.52 1.92 13.09
N THR A 63 -6.36 3.24 13.06
CA THR A 63 -7.28 4.17 12.40
C THR A 63 -6.73 4.68 11.07
N LEU A 64 -7.62 5.11 10.17
CA LEU A 64 -7.24 5.78 8.92
C LEU A 64 -6.28 6.94 9.13
N GLY A 65 -6.51 7.76 10.17
CA GLY A 65 -5.70 8.94 10.47
C GLY A 65 -4.26 8.59 10.84
N GLN A 66 -4.01 7.42 11.44
CA GLN A 66 -2.66 6.94 11.76
C GLN A 66 -1.92 6.51 10.49
N ILE A 67 -2.60 5.79 9.60
CA ILE A 67 -2.04 5.40 8.30
C ILE A 67 -1.69 6.65 7.48
N GLN A 68 -2.59 7.63 7.40
CA GLN A 68 -2.33 8.90 6.71
C GLN A 68 -1.21 9.71 7.35
N SER A 69 -1.11 9.72 8.69
CA SER A 69 0.00 10.35 9.43
C SER A 69 1.33 9.70 9.06
N TYR A 70 1.40 8.37 9.07
CA TYR A 70 2.60 7.62 8.70
C TYR A 70 3.05 7.94 7.25
N TYR A 71 2.14 7.85 6.28
CA TYR A 71 2.45 8.09 4.87
C TYR A 71 2.65 9.57 4.50
N SER A 72 2.29 10.52 5.36
CA SER A 72 2.51 11.95 5.14
C SER A 72 3.81 12.46 5.74
N LYS A 73 4.24 11.91 6.88
CA LYS A 73 5.51 12.25 7.53
C LYS A 73 6.70 11.57 6.88
N ASP A 74 6.53 10.31 6.53
CA ASP A 74 7.60 9.49 6.02
C ASP A 74 7.56 9.51 4.49
N MET A 75 8.72 9.44 3.83
CA MET A 75 8.75 9.07 2.42
C MET A 75 8.39 7.58 2.28
N ALA A 76 7.30 7.11 2.89
CA ALA A 76 6.84 5.72 2.92
C ALA A 76 6.33 5.23 1.56
N ARG A 77 6.32 6.10 0.54
CA ARG A 77 6.27 5.73 -0.89
C ARG A 77 7.61 5.25 -1.45
N LYS A 78 8.71 5.36 -0.69
CA LYS A 78 9.93 4.59 -0.96
C LYS A 78 9.58 3.11 -0.84
N TRP A 79 10.26 2.28 -1.63
CA TRP A 79 10.12 0.82 -1.63
C TRP A 79 10.61 0.23 -0.29
N ILE A 80 9.82 0.44 0.77
CA ILE A 80 10.05 -0.12 2.10
C ILE A 80 9.35 -1.48 2.16
N PRO A 81 9.97 -2.53 2.73
CA PRO A 81 9.31 -3.80 2.94
C PRO A 81 8.00 -3.64 3.70
N TRP A 82 6.97 -4.40 3.29
CA TRP A 82 5.62 -4.34 3.89
C TRP A 82 5.62 -4.53 5.42
N ARG A 83 6.56 -5.32 5.96
CA ARG A 83 6.72 -5.54 7.41
C ARG A 83 7.10 -4.26 8.15
N ASP A 84 8.00 -3.47 7.57
CA ASP A 84 8.47 -2.24 8.19
C ASP A 84 7.41 -1.13 8.06
N GLN A 85 6.59 -1.16 7.00
CA GLN A 85 5.40 -0.33 6.89
C GLN A 85 4.39 -0.63 7.99
N ALA A 86 4.05 -1.92 8.21
CA ALA A 86 3.15 -2.31 9.28
C ALA A 86 3.68 -1.90 10.68
N ARG A 87 4.98 -2.11 10.93
CA ARG A 87 5.65 -1.66 12.16
C ARG A 87 5.60 -0.15 12.35
N GLY A 88 5.88 0.61 11.28
CA GLY A 88 5.82 2.07 11.28
C GLY A 88 4.42 2.59 11.63
N ILE A 89 3.39 2.03 10.99
CA ILE A 89 1.99 2.38 11.26
C ILE A 89 1.61 2.07 12.71
N ASN A 90 1.99 0.90 13.24
CA ASN A 90 1.74 0.56 14.65
C ASN A 90 2.52 1.49 15.60
N SER A 91 3.73 1.92 15.25
CA SER A 91 4.53 2.83 16.09
C SER A 91 3.96 4.26 16.19
N GLU A 92 3.24 4.74 15.17
CA GLU A 92 2.51 6.02 15.23
C GLU A 92 1.42 6.03 16.31
N ARG A 93 0.88 4.87 16.69
CA ARG A 93 -0.01 4.73 17.85
C ARG A 93 0.72 5.07 19.14
N HIS A 94 1.92 4.52 19.33
CA HIS A 94 2.70 4.73 20.55
C HIS A 94 3.14 6.17 20.73
N THR A 95 3.53 6.86 19.66
CA THR A 95 3.92 8.28 19.72
C THR A 95 2.73 9.20 19.99
N LYS A 96 1.54 8.96 19.40
CA LYS A 96 0.34 9.76 19.72
C LYS A 96 -0.20 9.50 21.13
N SER A 97 -0.31 8.24 21.57
CA SER A 97 -0.82 7.95 22.94
C SER A 97 0.11 8.45 24.05
N SER A 98 1.39 8.66 23.74
CA SER A 98 2.36 9.26 24.66
C SER A 98 2.32 10.80 24.61
N SER A 99 1.94 11.40 23.48
CA SER A 99 1.84 12.86 23.33
C SER A 99 0.53 13.43 23.88
N GLU A 100 -0.56 12.65 23.91
CA GLU A 100 -1.85 13.07 24.52
C GLU A 100 -1.87 12.91 26.05
N ARG A 101 -0.82 12.31 26.64
CA ARG A 101 -0.69 12.08 28.08
C ARG A 101 0.19 13.11 28.82
N VAL A 102 0.55 14.22 28.17
CA VAL A 102 1.36 15.31 28.75
C VAL A 102 0.57 16.61 28.74
#